data_AF-A0A6V7D561-F1
#
_entry.id   AF-A0A6V7D561-F1
#
_cell.length_a   1.000
_cell.length_b   1.000
_cell.length_c   1.000
_cell.angle_alpha   90.00
_cell.angle_beta   90.00
_cell.angle_gamma   90.00
#
_symmetry.space_group_name_H-M   'P 1'
#
loop_
_entity.id
_entity.type
_entity.pdbx_description
1 polymer ?
#
loop_
_entity_poly.entity_id
_entity_poly.type
_entity_poly.pdbx_seq_one_letter_code
_entity_poly.pdbx_strand_id
1 'polypeptide(L)'
;MSSEKSQAGVKAKGGRPPRVEGEKLKRVNLTLRPSLLYGLELLAKAQHRSLSQAMEWALQVGLSSFSVDNEGATISDLLAGIEGDPTEPRNLFRVFMTAPTLLSFEDAMTCEAIWAYPDASTLEGELARKMSADDAHRTLQEIYWKPAFAHWEEIQKRVIAVTSTGGKPTHVGIREILGVESKGPLLAAYQKAAGARSPAGA
;
A
#
# COMPACT_ATOMS: atom_id res chain seq x y z
N MET A 1 -6.90 -55.66 24.48
CA MET A 1 -8.06 -54.74 24.35
C MET A 1 -8.19 -54.04 25.68
N SER A 2 -8.08 -52.73 25.89
CA SER A 2 -7.83 -51.53 25.08
C SER A 2 -7.33 -50.48 26.10
N SER A 3 -6.08 -50.02 26.03
CA SER A 3 -5.73 -48.67 25.57
C SER A 3 -6.35 -47.50 26.36
N GLU A 4 -5.93 -47.29 27.61
CA GLU A 4 -5.97 -45.96 28.24
C GLU A 4 -4.85 -45.10 27.65
N LYS A 5 -5.18 -44.20 26.71
CA LYS A 5 -4.28 -43.14 26.27
C LYS A 5 -4.47 -41.92 27.17
N SER A 6 -3.51 -41.71 28.06
CA SER A 6 -3.34 -40.49 28.82
C SER A 6 -3.32 -39.26 27.90
N GLN A 7 -4.19 -38.30 28.17
CA GLN A 7 -4.10 -36.94 27.62
C GLN A 7 -2.81 -36.29 28.14
N ALA A 8 -1.75 -36.37 27.34
CA ALA A 8 -0.58 -35.53 27.52
C ALA A 8 -0.96 -34.11 27.07
N GLY A 9 -1.26 -33.25 28.04
CA GLY A 9 -1.42 -31.81 27.84
C GLY A 9 -0.20 -31.25 27.11
N VAL A 10 -0.43 -30.72 25.91
CA VAL A 10 0.56 -29.99 25.14
C VAL A 10 0.91 -28.74 25.94
N LYS A 11 2.05 -28.78 26.65
CA LYS A 11 2.66 -27.60 27.25
C LYS A 11 2.91 -26.58 26.13
N ALA A 12 2.15 -25.49 26.14
CA ALA A 12 2.44 -24.32 25.34
C ALA A 12 3.84 -23.81 25.74
N LYS A 13 4.84 -24.10 24.90
CA LYS A 13 6.14 -23.44 25.00
C LYS A 13 5.86 -21.96 24.77
N GLY A 14 6.09 -21.14 25.80
CA GLY A 14 6.15 -19.69 25.70
C GLY A 14 7.25 -19.30 24.72
N GLY A 15 6.92 -19.33 23.43
CA GLY A 15 7.70 -18.74 22.37
C GLY A 15 7.24 -17.31 22.18
N ARG A 16 8.20 -16.41 21.96
CA ARG A 16 7.95 -15.02 21.51
C ARG A 16 6.87 -15.05 20.43
N PRO A 17 5.84 -14.18 20.50
CA PRO A 17 4.80 -14.15 19.48
C PRO A 17 5.45 -14.08 18.08
N PRO A 18 4.93 -14.82 17.10
CA PRO A 18 5.49 -14.84 15.76
C PRO A 18 5.59 -13.40 15.26
N ARG A 19 6.82 -12.97 14.94
CA ARG A 19 7.05 -11.64 14.33
C ARG A 19 6.25 -11.59 13.03
N VAL A 20 5.41 -10.57 12.90
CA VAL A 20 4.62 -10.28 11.71
C VAL A 20 5.56 -10.24 10.51
N GLU A 21 5.18 -10.82 9.37
CA GLU A 21 6.08 -11.05 8.24
C GLU A 21 6.66 -9.75 7.62
N GLY A 22 6.11 -8.58 7.95
CA GLY A 22 6.64 -7.27 7.57
C GLY A 22 7.76 -6.70 8.46
N GLU A 23 8.00 -7.26 9.65
CA GLU A 23 9.02 -6.77 10.60
C GLU A 23 10.36 -7.52 10.53
N LYS A 24 10.48 -8.51 9.63
CA LYS A 24 11.71 -9.30 9.50
C LYS A 24 12.78 -8.46 8.81
N LEU A 25 13.85 -8.15 9.52
CA LEU A 25 15.04 -7.50 8.97
C LEU A 25 15.53 -8.26 7.73
N LYS A 26 15.60 -7.56 6.59
CA LYS A 26 16.18 -8.10 5.35
C LYS A 26 17.68 -7.83 5.34
N ARG A 27 18.48 -8.83 4.95
CA ARG A 27 19.92 -8.66 4.79
C ARG A 27 20.20 -7.94 3.46
N VAL A 28 20.90 -6.81 3.53
CA VAL A 28 21.37 -6.05 2.36
C VAL A 28 22.89 -6.11 2.33
N ASN A 29 23.46 -6.46 1.18
CA ASN A 29 24.90 -6.39 0.95
C ASN A 29 25.22 -5.10 0.19
N LEU A 30 26.11 -4.26 0.72
CA LEU A 30 26.47 -2.96 0.15
C LEU A 30 27.96 -2.94 -0.19
N THR A 31 28.30 -2.31 -1.32
CA THR A 31 29.69 -1.99 -1.66
C THR A 31 29.91 -0.50 -1.42
N LEU A 32 30.85 -0.15 -0.54
CA LEU A 32 31.12 1.23 -0.14
C LEU A 32 32.53 1.63 -0.56
N ARG A 33 32.72 2.92 -0.87
CA ARG A 33 34.08 3.48 -0.99
C ARG A 33 34.79 3.36 0.37
N PRO A 34 36.12 3.11 0.41
CA PRO A 34 36.85 2.94 1.67
C PRO A 34 36.67 4.11 2.66
N SER A 35 36.60 5.34 2.15
CA SER A 35 36.37 6.53 2.98
C SER A 35 34.99 6.55 3.65
N LEU A 36 33.96 6.05 2.98
CA LEU A 36 32.60 5.96 3.53
C LEU A 36 32.50 4.85 4.58
N LEU A 37 33.15 3.72 4.36
CA LEU A 37 33.22 2.64 5.34
C LEU A 37 33.93 3.12 6.62
N TYR A 38 35.09 3.77 6.49
CA TYR A 38 35.81 4.32 7.63
C TYR A 38 34.97 5.37 8.39
N GLY A 39 34.29 6.26 7.67
CA GLY A 39 33.35 7.22 8.28
C GLY A 39 32.23 6.53 9.07
N LEU A 40 31.68 5.45 8.54
CA LEU A 40 30.65 4.65 9.21
C LEU A 40 31.19 3.94 10.47
N GLU A 41 32.41 3.43 10.44
CA GLU A 41 33.08 2.83 11.61
C GLU A 41 33.32 3.86 12.73
N LEU A 42 33.73 5.09 12.36
CA LEU A 42 33.87 6.19 13.31
C LEU A 42 32.52 6.58 13.92
N LEU A 43 31.47 6.65 13.10
CA LEU A 43 30.11 6.93 13.56
C LEU A 43 29.61 5.86 14.55
N ALA A 44 29.83 4.58 14.24
CA ALA A 44 29.47 3.46 15.10
C ALA A 44 30.18 3.54 16.46
N LYS A 45 31.48 3.86 16.46
CA LYS A 45 32.26 4.08 17.70
C LYS A 45 31.74 5.26 18.51
N ALA A 46 31.46 6.40 17.85
CA ALA A 46 30.97 7.61 18.51
C ALA A 46 29.58 7.41 19.15
N GLN A 47 28.71 6.60 18.52
CA GLN A 47 27.37 6.31 19.03
C GLN A 47 27.33 5.11 19.98
N HIS A 48 28.46 4.41 20.19
CA HIS A 48 28.52 3.12 20.90
C HIS A 48 27.53 2.08 20.34
N ARG A 49 27.42 2.00 19.02
CA ARG A 49 26.48 1.11 18.30
C ARG A 49 27.22 0.16 17.36
N SER A 50 26.53 -0.90 16.94
CA SER A 50 27.03 -1.76 15.87
C SER A 50 27.06 -1.03 14.52
N LEU A 51 27.90 -1.51 13.59
CA LEU A 51 28.00 -0.92 12.24
C LEU A 51 26.65 -0.91 11.50
N SER A 52 25.86 -1.98 11.65
CA SER A 52 24.51 -2.07 11.06
C SER A 52 23.56 -1.02 11.63
N GLN A 53 23.57 -0.79 12.95
CA GLN A 53 22.74 0.24 13.59
C GLN A 53 23.18 1.66 13.22
N ALA A 54 24.49 1.89 13.08
CA ALA A 54 25.01 3.17 12.60
C ALA A 54 24.60 3.44 11.14
N MET A 55 24.59 2.39 10.30
CA MET A 55 24.12 2.48 8.91
C MET A 55 22.62 2.78 8.85
N GLU A 56 21.82 2.05 9.62
CA GLU A 56 20.38 2.27 9.71
C GLU A 56 20.05 3.71 10.14
N TRP A 57 20.74 4.23 11.16
CA TRP A 57 20.59 5.62 11.58
C TRP A 57 21.01 6.61 10.49
N ALA A 58 22.15 6.39 9.83
CA ALA A 58 22.63 7.28 8.76
C ALA A 58 21.64 7.30 7.58
N LEU A 59 21.07 6.15 7.23
CA LEU A 59 20.00 6.05 6.24
C LEU A 59 18.77 6.82 6.69
N GLN A 60 18.30 6.63 7.92
CA GLN A 60 17.13 7.34 8.46
C GLN A 60 17.32 8.86 8.42
N VAL A 61 18.49 9.35 8.83
CA VAL A 61 18.82 10.78 8.74
C VAL A 61 18.82 11.25 7.29
N GLY A 62 19.40 10.49 6.37
CA GLY A 62 19.36 10.77 4.94
C GLY A 62 17.93 10.88 4.42
N LEU A 63 17.10 9.88 4.68
CA LEU A 63 15.69 9.81 4.25
C LEU A 63 14.83 10.95 4.81
N SER A 64 15.11 11.38 6.05
CA SER A 64 14.43 12.51 6.70
C SER A 64 14.96 13.88 6.26
N SER A 65 16.09 13.95 5.57
CA SER A 65 16.69 15.23 5.16
C SER A 65 16.36 15.62 3.72
N PHE A 66 15.90 14.67 2.91
CA PHE A 66 15.57 14.89 1.51
C PHE A 66 14.06 15.10 1.33
N SER A 67 13.68 16.31 0.92
CA SER A 67 12.30 16.63 0.53
C SER A 67 12.00 16.10 -0.86
N VAL A 68 10.87 15.42 -1.00
CA VAL A 68 10.44 14.75 -2.24
C VAL A 68 9.38 15.53 -3.01
N ASP A 69 8.78 16.55 -2.40
CA ASP A 69 7.80 17.44 -3.02
C ASP A 69 8.11 18.91 -2.70
N ASN A 70 7.29 19.81 -3.26
CA ASN A 70 7.41 21.25 -3.03
C ASN A 70 6.82 21.70 -1.67
N GLU A 71 6.13 20.81 -0.96
CA GLU A 71 5.50 21.08 0.35
C GLU A 71 6.42 20.69 1.52
N GLY A 72 7.55 20.03 1.22
CA GLY A 72 8.58 19.66 2.18
C GLY A 72 8.43 18.26 2.75
N ALA A 73 7.52 17.43 2.23
CA ALA A 73 7.40 16.03 2.65
C ALA A 73 8.70 15.28 2.37
N THR A 74 9.11 14.42 3.32
CA THR A 74 10.34 13.64 3.22
C THR A 74 10.04 12.18 2.88
N ILE A 75 11.05 11.41 2.47
CA ILE A 75 10.87 9.96 2.27
C ILE A 75 10.43 9.31 3.59
N SER A 76 10.95 9.78 4.72
CA SER A 76 10.53 9.28 6.05
C SER A 76 9.04 9.51 6.32
N ASP A 77 8.46 10.63 5.88
CA ASP A 77 7.02 10.91 6.04
C ASP A 77 6.16 9.97 5.18
N LEU A 78 6.64 9.65 3.98
CA LEU A 78 5.99 8.65 3.12
C LEU A 78 6.01 7.26 3.78
N LEU A 79 7.15 6.85 4.33
CA LEU A 79 7.33 5.54 4.97
C LEU A 79 6.51 5.41 6.27
N ALA A 80 6.28 6.49 7.01
CA ALA A 80 5.64 6.48 8.31
C ALA A 80 4.20 5.92 8.32
N GLY A 81 3.55 5.80 7.16
CA GLY A 81 2.29 5.07 7.09
C GLY A 81 2.16 4.13 5.90
N ILE A 82 3.30 3.58 5.49
CA ILE A 82 3.32 2.31 4.76
C ILE A 82 3.14 1.20 5.79
N GLU A 83 2.08 0.41 5.61
CA GLU A 83 1.83 -0.79 6.41
C GLU A 83 1.99 -2.01 5.51
N GLY A 84 2.53 -3.12 6.03
CA GLY A 84 2.62 -4.36 5.25
C GLY A 84 3.71 -4.36 4.16
N ASP A 85 3.40 -4.92 3.00
CA ASP A 85 4.35 -5.00 1.88
C ASP A 85 4.44 -3.65 1.14
N PRO A 86 5.65 -3.07 0.95
CA PRO A 86 5.82 -1.79 0.26
C PRO A 86 5.24 -1.74 -1.16
N THR A 87 5.10 -2.90 -1.82
CA THR A 87 4.54 -3.02 -3.18
C THR A 87 3.02 -3.17 -3.20
N GLU A 88 2.37 -3.16 -2.02
CA GLU A 88 0.91 -3.17 -1.97
C GLU A 88 0.34 -1.94 -2.70
N PRO A 89 -0.70 -2.12 -3.53
CA PRO A 89 -1.33 -1.05 -4.29
C PRO A 89 -1.69 0.18 -3.44
N ARG A 90 -2.09 -0.01 -2.19
CA ARG A 90 -2.41 1.08 -1.26
C ARG A 90 -1.18 1.93 -0.91
N ASN A 91 -0.03 1.30 -0.72
CA ASN A 91 1.21 1.98 -0.41
C ASN A 91 1.74 2.74 -1.64
N LEU A 92 1.64 2.15 -2.84
CA LEU A 92 1.92 2.84 -4.10
C LEU A 92 1.02 4.05 -4.31
N PHE A 93 -0.28 3.90 -4.05
CA PHE A 93 -1.24 5.00 -4.16
C PHE A 93 -0.94 6.13 -3.19
N ARG A 94 -0.49 5.83 -1.97
CA ARG A 94 -0.06 6.84 -1.01
C ARG A 94 1.15 7.62 -1.51
N VAL A 95 2.16 6.94 -2.04
CA VAL A 95 3.33 7.60 -2.64
C VAL A 95 2.91 8.48 -3.83
N PHE A 96 1.98 8.01 -4.65
CA PHE A 96 1.44 8.77 -5.78
C PHE A 96 0.81 10.11 -5.37
N MET A 97 0.04 10.13 -4.27
CA MET A 97 -0.65 11.34 -3.81
C MET A 97 0.31 12.45 -3.34
N THR A 98 1.55 12.12 -3.00
CA THR A 98 2.53 13.08 -2.47
C THR A 98 3.69 13.31 -3.44
N ALA A 99 4.28 12.23 -3.96
CA ALA A 99 5.48 12.27 -4.80
C ALA A 99 5.37 11.26 -5.96
N PRO A 100 4.52 11.52 -6.98
CA PRO A 100 4.26 10.57 -8.07
C PRO A 100 5.50 10.27 -8.93
N THR A 101 6.50 11.16 -8.92
CA THR A 101 7.76 11.00 -9.64
C THR A 101 8.66 9.90 -9.09
N LEU A 102 8.40 9.42 -7.86
CA LEU A 102 9.13 8.31 -7.26
C LEU A 102 8.63 6.94 -7.72
N LEU A 103 7.47 6.89 -8.37
CA LEU A 103 6.89 5.66 -8.88
C LEU A 103 7.43 5.33 -10.28
N SER A 104 7.35 4.04 -10.63
CA SER A 104 7.51 3.65 -12.03
C SER A 104 6.42 4.31 -12.88
N PHE A 105 6.69 4.49 -14.18
CA PHE A 105 5.69 5.04 -15.09
C PHE A 105 4.38 4.23 -15.07
N GLU A 106 4.49 2.90 -15.05
CA GLU A 106 3.34 1.99 -15.04
C GLU A 106 2.50 2.14 -13.76
N ASP A 107 3.14 2.22 -12.60
CA ASP A 107 2.45 2.39 -11.31
C ASP A 107 1.82 3.78 -11.21
N ALA A 108 2.53 4.84 -11.63
CA ALA A 108 2.01 6.20 -11.63
C ALA A 108 0.78 6.34 -12.52
N MET A 109 0.80 5.77 -13.74
CA MET A 109 -0.35 5.79 -14.63
C MET A 109 -1.51 4.94 -14.11
N THR A 110 -1.23 3.86 -13.38
CA THR A 110 -2.26 3.03 -12.75
C THR A 110 -2.95 3.77 -11.61
N CYS A 111 -2.17 4.44 -10.74
CA CYS A 111 -2.72 5.33 -9.71
C CYS A 111 -3.55 6.46 -10.33
N GLU A 112 -3.04 7.11 -11.38
CA GLU A 112 -3.75 8.18 -12.10
C GLU A 112 -5.09 7.68 -12.67
N ALA A 113 -5.12 6.49 -13.28
CA ALA A 113 -6.36 5.90 -13.78
C ALA A 113 -7.40 5.72 -12.67
N ILE A 114 -6.99 5.21 -11.50
CA ILE A 114 -7.86 4.97 -10.36
C ILE A 114 -8.31 6.27 -9.71
N TRP A 115 -7.42 7.25 -9.56
CA TRP A 115 -7.68 8.54 -8.94
C TRP A 115 -8.59 9.43 -9.81
N ALA A 116 -8.25 9.57 -11.09
CA ALA A 116 -8.96 10.44 -12.02
C ALA A 116 -10.26 9.81 -12.56
N TYR A 117 -10.63 8.61 -12.10
CA TYR A 117 -11.84 7.97 -12.54
C TYR A 117 -13.08 8.76 -12.05
N PRO A 118 -14.00 9.16 -12.94
CA PRO A 118 -15.10 10.06 -12.59
C PRO A 118 -16.02 9.54 -11.48
N ASP A 119 -16.11 8.22 -11.31
CA ASP A 119 -17.00 7.62 -10.33
C ASP A 119 -16.53 7.86 -8.89
N ALA A 120 -15.21 7.95 -8.65
CA ALA A 120 -14.67 8.14 -7.32
C ALA A 120 -15.16 9.45 -6.69
N SER A 121 -15.01 10.57 -7.41
CA SER A 121 -15.46 11.90 -6.95
C SER A 121 -16.99 12.01 -6.90
N THR A 122 -17.70 11.37 -7.83
CA THR A 122 -19.17 11.36 -7.83
C THR A 122 -19.72 10.60 -6.63
N LEU A 123 -19.14 9.43 -6.30
CA LEU A 123 -19.50 8.64 -5.12
C LEU A 123 -19.22 9.40 -3.82
N GLU A 124 -18.06 10.04 -3.72
CA GLU A 124 -17.71 10.86 -2.55
C GLU A 124 -18.75 11.96 -2.31
N GLY A 125 -19.12 12.71 -3.36
CA GLY A 125 -20.14 13.75 -3.27
C GLY A 125 -21.54 13.24 -2.91
N GLU A 126 -21.94 12.07 -3.42
CA GLU A 126 -23.22 11.44 -3.05
C GLU A 126 -23.23 10.95 -1.59
N LEU A 127 -22.13 10.36 -1.12
CA LEU A 127 -22.00 9.86 0.23
C LEU A 127 -21.98 11.01 1.24
N ALA A 128 -21.20 12.06 0.99
CA ALA A 128 -21.11 13.24 1.85
C ALA A 128 -22.47 13.95 2.08
N ARG A 129 -23.42 13.82 1.14
CA ARG A 129 -24.78 14.37 1.29
C ARG A 129 -25.71 13.49 2.14
N LYS A 130 -25.38 12.21 2.31
CA LYS A 130 -26.27 11.19 2.90
C LYS A 130 -25.84 10.75 4.30
N MET A 131 -24.58 10.92 4.67
CA MET A 131 -24.04 10.43 5.94
C MET A 131 -22.92 11.33 6.48
N SER A 132 -22.42 11.00 7.68
CA SER A 132 -21.28 11.68 8.29
C SER A 132 -20.03 11.54 7.43
N ALA A 133 -19.07 12.46 7.57
CA ALA A 133 -17.81 12.40 6.82
C ALA A 133 -17.06 11.07 7.08
N ASP A 134 -17.02 10.59 8.32
CA ASP A 134 -16.35 9.35 8.69
C ASP A 134 -17.03 8.12 8.08
N ASP A 135 -18.36 8.09 8.07
CA ASP A 135 -19.11 6.98 7.45
C ASP A 135 -19.04 7.03 5.93
N ALA A 136 -19.02 8.22 5.33
CA ALA A 136 -18.84 8.43 3.90
C ALA A 136 -17.47 7.92 3.45
N HIS A 137 -16.41 8.30 4.16
CA HIS A 137 -15.05 7.83 3.91
C HIS A 137 -14.95 6.31 4.02
N ARG A 138 -15.49 5.73 5.11
CA ARG A 138 -15.50 4.27 5.31
C ARG A 138 -16.27 3.55 4.20
N THR A 139 -17.43 4.08 3.82
CA THR A 139 -18.25 3.48 2.77
C THR A 139 -17.54 3.53 1.42
N LEU A 140 -16.95 4.68 1.06
CA LEU A 140 -16.16 4.83 -0.17
C LEU A 140 -14.97 3.85 -0.20
N GLN A 141 -14.32 3.67 0.95
CA GLN A 141 -13.23 2.72 1.10
C GLN A 141 -13.66 1.28 0.78
N GLU A 142 -14.83 0.84 1.26
CA GLU A 142 -15.33 -0.51 1.00
C GLU A 142 -15.84 -0.71 -0.43
N ILE A 143 -16.58 0.25 -0.97
CA ILE A 143 -17.28 0.04 -2.25
C ILE A 143 -16.40 0.32 -3.47
N TYR A 144 -15.40 1.20 -3.35
CA TYR A 144 -14.54 1.65 -4.44
C TYR A 144 -13.07 1.31 -4.22
N TRP A 145 -12.42 1.89 -3.19
CA TRP A 145 -10.95 1.84 -3.06
C TRP A 145 -10.41 0.43 -2.83
N LYS A 146 -10.95 -0.31 -1.85
CA LYS A 146 -10.52 -1.69 -1.59
C LYS A 146 -10.68 -2.59 -2.83
N PRO A 147 -11.83 -2.61 -3.51
CA PRO A 147 -11.98 -3.32 -4.78
C PRO A 147 -10.99 -2.89 -5.86
N ALA A 148 -10.79 -1.57 -6.05
CA ALA A 148 -9.83 -1.07 -7.04
C ALA A 148 -8.41 -1.59 -6.77
N PHE A 149 -7.97 -1.57 -5.51
CA PHE A 149 -6.68 -2.13 -5.11
C PHE A 149 -6.63 -3.67 -5.23
N ALA A 150 -7.74 -4.38 -4.98
CA ALA A 150 -7.79 -5.82 -5.17
C ALA A 150 -7.67 -6.25 -6.64
N HIS A 151 -8.12 -5.40 -7.58
CA HIS A 151 -7.99 -5.62 -9.03
C HIS A 151 -6.78 -4.92 -9.65
N TRP A 152 -5.79 -4.51 -8.85
CA TRP A 152 -4.65 -3.70 -9.30
C TRP A 152 -3.94 -4.25 -10.55
N GLU A 153 -3.58 -5.53 -10.55
CA GLU A 153 -2.86 -6.15 -11.67
C GLU A 153 -3.66 -6.10 -12.98
N GLU A 154 -4.97 -6.29 -12.90
CA GLU A 154 -5.85 -6.20 -14.08
C GLU A 154 -5.94 -4.75 -14.58
N ILE A 155 -6.11 -3.80 -13.67
CA ILE A 155 -6.17 -2.36 -14.01
C ILE A 155 -4.85 -1.95 -14.66
N GLN A 156 -3.71 -2.27 -14.04
CA GLN A 156 -2.37 -1.96 -14.55
C GLN A 156 -2.17 -2.53 -15.96
N LYS A 157 -2.53 -3.79 -16.19
CA LYS A 157 -2.43 -4.41 -17.53
C LYS A 157 -3.23 -3.63 -18.57
N ARG A 158 -4.45 -3.19 -18.25
CA ARG A 158 -5.28 -2.39 -19.18
C ARG A 158 -4.73 -0.98 -19.36
N VAL A 159 -4.22 -0.34 -18.30
CA VAL A 159 -3.57 0.98 -18.38
C VAL A 159 -2.35 0.93 -19.30
N ILE A 160 -1.50 -0.09 -19.19
CA ILE A 160 -0.34 -0.27 -20.07
C ILE A 160 -0.80 -0.43 -21.53
N ALA A 161 -1.83 -1.25 -21.78
CA ALA A 161 -2.35 -1.45 -23.13
C ALA A 161 -2.92 -0.14 -23.74
N VAL A 162 -3.61 0.67 -22.95
CA VAL A 162 -4.16 1.95 -23.39
C VAL A 162 -3.06 3.00 -23.62
N THR A 163 -2.12 3.13 -22.68
CA THR A 163 -1.07 4.16 -22.76
C THR A 163 -0.02 3.86 -23.83
N SER A 164 0.29 2.58 -24.07
CA SER A 164 1.20 2.17 -25.16
C SER A 164 0.70 2.52 -26.57
N THR A 165 -0.60 2.74 -26.73
CA THR A 165 -1.22 3.17 -28.00
C THR A 165 -1.47 4.69 -28.06
N GLY A 166 -0.96 5.45 -27.08
CA GLY A 166 -1.14 6.90 -26.97
C GLY A 166 -2.46 7.33 -26.32
N GLY A 167 -3.21 6.39 -25.75
CA GLY A 167 -4.42 6.68 -24.98
C GLY A 167 -4.12 7.26 -23.60
N LYS A 168 -5.15 7.85 -22.97
CA LYS A 168 -5.06 8.37 -21.59
C LYS A 168 -5.42 7.28 -20.58
N PRO A 169 -4.82 7.25 -19.37
CA PRO A 169 -5.17 6.29 -18.33
C PRO A 169 -6.67 6.29 -17.97
N THR A 170 -7.32 7.45 -18.05
CA THR A 170 -8.76 7.62 -17.81
C THR A 170 -9.67 6.89 -18.80
N HIS A 171 -9.15 6.39 -19.93
CA HIS A 171 -9.93 5.57 -20.86
C HIS A 171 -10.09 4.12 -20.38
N VAL A 172 -9.43 3.71 -19.30
CA VAL A 172 -9.62 2.37 -18.72
C VAL A 172 -10.99 2.28 -18.06
N GLY A 173 -11.79 1.29 -18.47
CA GLY A 173 -13.10 1.00 -17.91
C GLY A 173 -13.04 0.40 -16.51
N ILE A 174 -12.66 1.19 -15.50
CA ILE A 174 -12.56 0.72 -14.11
C ILE A 174 -13.88 0.14 -13.61
N ARG A 175 -15.01 0.78 -13.93
CA ARG A 175 -16.34 0.27 -13.57
C ARG A 175 -16.58 -1.17 -14.07
N GLU A 176 -16.11 -1.50 -15.27
CA GLU A 176 -16.24 -2.85 -15.86
C GLU A 176 -15.36 -3.87 -15.13
N ILE A 177 -14.12 -3.49 -14.80
CA ILE A 177 -13.19 -4.33 -14.03
C ILE A 177 -13.77 -4.63 -12.66
N LEU A 178 -14.41 -3.63 -12.03
CA LEU A 178 -15.05 -3.78 -10.72
C LEU A 178 -16.41 -4.52 -10.78
N GLY A 179 -16.88 -4.92 -11.97
CA GLY A 179 -18.16 -5.60 -12.15
C GLY A 179 -19.38 -4.74 -11.78
N VAL A 180 -19.27 -3.42 -11.91
CA VAL A 180 -20.34 -2.48 -11.57
C VAL A 180 -21.23 -2.24 -12.79
N GLU A 181 -22.54 -2.38 -12.62
CA GLU A 181 -23.50 -2.17 -13.70
C GLU A 181 -23.48 -0.71 -14.18
N SER A 182 -23.56 -0.51 -15.50
CA SER A 182 -23.54 0.83 -16.11
C SER A 182 -24.87 1.57 -16.02
N LYS A 183 -25.95 0.88 -15.64
CA LYS A 183 -27.31 1.42 -15.60
C LYS A 183 -27.77 1.64 -14.16
N GLY A 184 -28.49 2.76 -13.94
CA GLY A 184 -29.10 3.09 -12.65
C GLY A 184 -28.27 4.07 -11.82
N PRO A 185 -28.72 4.39 -10.59
CA PRO A 185 -27.99 5.28 -9.68
C PRO A 185 -26.62 4.72 -9.31
N LEU A 186 -25.58 5.56 -9.40
CA LEU A 186 -24.18 5.14 -9.25
C LEU A 186 -23.92 4.46 -7.91
N LEU A 187 -24.31 5.10 -6.81
CA LEU A 187 -24.11 4.56 -5.47
C LEU A 187 -24.78 3.19 -5.29
N ALA A 188 -25.99 3.02 -5.82
CA ALA A 188 -26.72 1.75 -5.72
C ALA A 188 -26.03 0.63 -6.52
N ALA A 189 -25.50 0.94 -7.70
CA ALA A 189 -24.74 -0.01 -8.52
C ALA A 189 -23.46 -0.48 -7.80
N TYR A 190 -22.72 0.45 -7.19
CA TYR A 190 -21.52 0.13 -6.41
C TYR A 190 -21.84 -0.67 -5.14
N GLN A 191 -22.92 -0.33 -4.43
CA GLN A 191 -23.38 -1.10 -3.26
C GLN A 191 -23.80 -2.52 -3.63
N LYS A 192 -24.52 -2.68 -4.75
CA LYS A 192 -24.93 -4.00 -5.28
C LYS A 192 -23.70 -4.84 -5.64
N ALA A 193 -22.73 -4.25 -6.35
CA ALA A 193 -21.51 -4.93 -6.72
C ALA A 193 -20.67 -5.31 -5.49
N ALA A 194 -20.55 -4.43 -4.49
CA ALA A 194 -19.89 -4.74 -3.22
C ALA A 194 -20.59 -5.89 -2.48
N GLY A 195 -21.92 -5.89 -2.44
CA GLY A 195 -22.71 -6.98 -1.85
C GLY A 195 -22.51 -8.33 -2.56
N ALA A 196 -22.30 -8.34 -3.87
CA ALA A 196 -21.99 -9.55 -4.63
C ALA A 196 -20.55 -10.06 -4.43
N ARG A 197 -19.61 -9.18 -4.07
CA ARG A 197 -18.20 -9.52 -3.78
C ARG A 197 -18.00 -10.05 -2.35
N SER A 198 -18.84 -9.64 -1.41
CA SER A 198 -18.88 -10.24 -0.08
C SER A 198 -19.44 -11.65 -0.20
N PRO A 199 -18.66 -12.72 0.08
CA PRO A 199 -19.20 -14.07 0.07
C PRO A 199 -20.35 -14.11 1.09
N ALA A 200 -21.48 -14.67 0.68
CA ALA A 200 -22.56 -14.99 1.60
C ALA A 200 -22.03 -15.97 2.66
N GLY A 201 -21.72 -15.43 3.85
CA GLY A 201 -21.41 -16.21 5.05
C GLY A 201 -19.99 -16.78 5.11
N ALA A 202 -19.25 -16.33 6.14
CA ALA A 202 -18.31 -17.19 6.84
C ALA A 202 -19.08 -18.27 7.62
#